data_AF-A0AAW0HUF0-F1
#
_entry.id   AF-A0AAW0HUF0-F1
#
_cell.length_a   1.000
_cell.length_b   1.000
_cell.length_c   1.000
_cell.angle_alpha   90.00
_cell.angle_beta   90.00
_cell.angle_gamma   90.00
#
_symmetry.space_group_name_H-M   'P 1'
#
loop_
_entity.id
_entity.type
_entity.pdbx_description
1 polymer ?
#
loop_
_entity_poly.entity_id
_entity_poly.type
_entity_poly.pdbx_seq_one_letter_code
_entity_poly.pdbx_strand_id
1 'polypeptide(L)'
;MRFTLWGVDNTGRRSRPSDVIVKTPCPVVDDVKAQEIADKIYNLFNGYTSGKEQQTAYNTLLDLGSPTLHRVLYHYNQHYESFGEFTWRCEDELGPRKAGLILSQLGDLSSWCNGLLQEPKISLRRASLKYLGCRYSEIKPYGLDWSELSRDLRKTCEEQTLSVPYNDYGDSKDI
;
A
#
# COMPACT_ATOMS: atom_id res chain seq x y z
N MET A 1 -9.40 6.47 6.57
CA MET A 1 -10.18 7.36 5.67
C MET A 1 -11.57 7.58 6.25
N ARG A 2 -12.11 8.80 6.19
CA ARG A 2 -13.47 9.14 6.64
C ARG A 2 -14.34 9.45 5.43
N PHE A 3 -15.53 8.85 5.40
CA PHE A 3 -16.56 9.10 4.39
C PHE A 3 -17.77 9.69 5.08
N THR A 4 -18.32 10.77 4.53
CA THR A 4 -19.51 11.44 5.05
C THR A 4 -20.58 11.48 3.96
N LEU A 5 -21.81 11.08 4.30
CA LEU A 5 -22.95 11.03 3.40
C LEU A 5 -24.12 11.83 3.99
N TRP A 6 -24.84 12.56 3.15
CA TRP A 6 -26.13 13.16 3.48
C TRP A 6 -27.06 13.12 2.27
N GLY A 7 -28.37 13.02 2.52
CA GLY A 7 -29.40 13.20 1.50
C GLY A 7 -29.70 14.68 1.28
N VAL A 8 -30.22 15.01 0.09
CA VAL A 8 -30.75 16.34 -0.25
C VAL A 8 -32.15 16.14 -0.81
N ASP A 9 -33.14 16.84 -0.25
CA ASP A 9 -34.52 16.79 -0.73
C ASP A 9 -34.77 17.75 -1.91
N ASN A 10 -35.99 17.74 -2.44
CA ASN A 10 -36.41 18.59 -3.56
C ASN A 10 -36.49 20.09 -3.21
N THR A 11 -36.39 20.45 -1.93
CA THR A 11 -36.30 21.84 -1.45
C THR A 11 -34.85 22.27 -1.20
N GLY A 12 -33.89 21.37 -1.40
CA GLY A 12 -32.46 21.60 -1.14
C GLY A 12 -32.07 21.43 0.33
N ARG A 13 -32.96 20.97 1.21
CA ARG A 13 -32.63 20.71 2.61
C ARG A 13 -31.82 19.42 2.73
N ARG A 14 -30.84 19.45 3.62
CA ARG A 14 -29.95 18.30 3.88
C ARG A 14 -30.48 17.46 5.03
N SER A 15 -30.34 16.16 4.91
CA SER A 15 -30.52 15.26 6.06
C SER A 15 -29.40 15.48 7.09
N ARG A 16 -29.57 14.88 8.27
CA ARG A 16 -28.44 14.71 9.19
C ARG A 16 -27.33 13.90 8.48
N PRO A 17 -26.04 14.27 8.67
CA PRO A 17 -24.94 13.55 8.07
C PRO A 17 -24.73 12.19 8.74
N SER A 18 -24.24 11.22 7.96
CA SER A 18 -23.78 9.92 8.41
C SER A 18 -22.30 9.78 8.09
N ASP A 19 -21.52 9.29 9.05
CA ASP A 19 -20.06 9.13 8.93
C ASP A 19 -19.65 7.66 9.02
N VAL A 20 -18.72 7.26 8.16
CA VAL A 20 -18.06 5.95 8.22
C VAL A 20 -16.55 6.16 8.19
N ILE A 21 -15.84 5.58 9.16
CA ILE A 21 -14.38 5.61 9.23
C ILE A 21 -13.86 4.21 8.93
N VAL A 22 -13.04 4.10 7.88
CA VAL A 22 -12.46 2.83 7.43
C VAL A 22 -10.94 2.91 7.53
N LYS A 23 -10.31 1.84 8.06
CA LYS A 23 -8.86 1.67 8.00
C LYS A 23 -8.51 1.10 6.62
N THR A 24 -7.57 1.74 5.93
CA THR A 24 -7.05 1.21 4.68
C THR A 24 -6.16 0.01 4.99
N PRO A 25 -6.24 -1.09 4.20
CA PRO A 25 -5.31 -2.20 4.36
C PRO A 25 -3.87 -1.73 4.10
N CYS A 26 -2.91 -2.49 4.60
CA CYS A 26 -1.52 -2.31 4.22
C CYS A 26 -1.38 -2.37 2.69
N PRO A 27 -0.49 -1.55 2.10
CA PRO A 27 -0.14 -1.70 0.71
C PRO A 27 0.40 -3.10 0.44
N VAL A 28 0.12 -3.60 -0.76
CA VAL A 28 0.52 -4.94 -1.16
C VAL A 28 2.04 -5.06 -1.30
N VAL A 29 2.59 -6.19 -0.86
CA VAL A 29 4.03 -6.48 -0.93
C VAL A 29 4.25 -7.81 -1.63
N ASP A 30 5.24 -7.84 -2.51
CA ASP A 30 5.77 -9.08 -3.09
C ASP A 30 6.90 -9.59 -2.21
N ASP A 31 6.60 -10.61 -1.41
CA ASP A 31 7.49 -11.12 -0.36
C ASP A 31 8.76 -11.76 -0.94
N VAL A 32 8.61 -12.50 -2.04
CA VAL A 32 9.74 -13.16 -2.74
C VAL A 32 10.68 -12.11 -3.28
N LYS A 33 10.13 -11.08 -3.95
CA LYS A 33 10.94 -9.98 -4.47
C LYS A 33 11.64 -9.20 -3.36
N ALA A 34 10.99 -9.02 -2.20
CA ALA A 34 11.62 -8.35 -1.06
C ALA A 34 12.82 -9.16 -0.53
N GLN A 35 12.71 -10.49 -0.45
CA GLN A 35 13.81 -11.36 -0.06
C GLN A 35 14.98 -11.30 -1.06
N GLU A 36 14.71 -11.38 -2.37
CA GLU A 36 15.73 -11.24 -3.41
C GLU A 36 16.50 -9.91 -3.32
N ILE A 37 15.79 -8.83 -2.99
CA ILE A 37 16.41 -7.51 -2.79
C ILE A 37 17.28 -7.50 -1.53
N ALA A 38 16.83 -8.12 -0.43
CA ALA A 38 17.63 -8.23 0.80
C ALA A 38 18.97 -8.95 0.53
N ASP A 39 18.93 -10.09 -0.15
CA ASP A 39 20.11 -10.87 -0.53
C ASP A 39 21.03 -10.07 -1.46
N LYS A 40 20.45 -9.35 -2.42
CA LYS A 40 21.21 -8.47 -3.32
C LYS A 40 21.92 -7.36 -2.56
N ILE A 41 21.25 -6.72 -1.59
CA ILE A 41 21.83 -5.63 -0.79
C ILE A 41 22.96 -6.16 0.10
N TYR A 42 22.77 -7.33 0.72
CA TYR A 42 23.84 -7.98 1.48
C TYR A 42 25.08 -8.23 0.64
N ASN A 43 24.92 -8.76 -0.57
CA ASN A 43 26.03 -9.00 -1.50
C ASN A 43 26.73 -7.70 -1.93
N LEU A 44 25.96 -6.63 -2.19
CA LEU A 44 26.52 -5.31 -2.53
C LEU A 44 27.31 -4.68 -1.38
N PHE A 45 26.87 -4.90 -0.13
CA PHE A 45 27.57 -4.41 1.05
C PHE A 45 28.84 -5.21 1.37
N ASN A 46 28.90 -6.49 0.99
CA ASN A 46 30.08 -7.32 1.24
C ASN A 46 31.09 -7.33 0.08
N GLY A 47 30.74 -6.80 -1.09
CA GLY A 47 31.54 -6.89 -2.33
C GLY A 47 32.88 -6.13 -2.37
N TYR A 48 33.37 -5.60 -1.24
CA TYR A 48 34.40 -4.55 -1.18
C TYR A 48 33.93 -3.30 -1.93
N THR A 49 33.04 -2.56 -1.27
CA THR A 49 32.17 -1.50 -1.80
C THR A 49 32.86 -0.56 -2.80
N SER A 50 32.75 -0.90 -4.08
CA SER A 50 33.00 0.07 -5.15
C SER A 50 31.96 1.18 -5.03
N GLY A 51 32.33 2.44 -5.30
CA GLY A 51 31.35 3.55 -5.32
C GLY A 51 30.15 3.28 -6.25
N LYS A 52 30.33 2.42 -7.26
CA LYS A 52 29.24 1.95 -8.14
C LYS A 52 28.25 1.03 -7.41
N GLU A 53 28.74 0.13 -6.57
CA GLU A 53 27.91 -0.81 -5.80
C GLU A 53 27.12 -0.06 -4.72
N GLN A 54 27.78 0.87 -4.02
CA GLN A 54 27.11 1.78 -3.06
C GLN A 54 25.99 2.57 -3.74
N GLN A 55 26.24 3.13 -4.92
CA GLN A 55 25.21 3.88 -5.65
C GLN A 55 24.07 2.98 -6.15
N THR A 56 24.39 1.74 -6.54
CA THR A 56 23.38 0.76 -6.97
C THR A 56 22.50 0.31 -5.80
N ALA A 57 23.10 0.05 -4.64
CA ALA A 57 22.37 -0.28 -3.41
C ALA A 57 21.46 0.88 -2.99
N TYR A 58 22.01 2.10 -2.96
CA TYR A 58 21.26 3.32 -2.63
C TYR A 58 20.05 3.53 -3.55
N ASN A 59 20.24 3.47 -4.87
CA ASN A 59 19.14 3.63 -5.83
C ASN A 59 18.09 2.52 -5.66
N THR A 60 18.53 1.27 -5.51
CA THR A 60 17.63 0.13 -5.35
C THR A 60 16.74 0.31 -4.12
N LEU A 61 17.30 0.74 -2.98
CA LEU A 61 16.56 0.95 -1.73
C LEU A 61 15.68 2.21 -1.76
N LEU A 62 16.15 3.29 -2.37
CA LEU A 62 15.40 4.54 -2.47
C LEU A 62 14.16 4.41 -3.36
N ASP A 63 14.26 3.61 -4.43
CA ASP A 63 13.16 3.34 -5.36
C ASP A 63 12.09 2.41 -4.77
N LEU A 64 12.33 1.80 -3.60
CA LEU A 64 11.33 1.01 -2.91
C LEU A 64 10.26 1.92 -2.31
N GLY A 65 9.01 1.44 -2.30
CA GLY A 65 8.01 2.00 -1.41
C GLY A 65 8.27 1.54 0.02
N SER A 66 7.89 2.38 0.99
CA SER A 66 7.98 2.08 2.43
C SER A 66 7.55 0.65 2.83
N PRO A 67 6.39 0.10 2.37
CA PRO A 67 5.99 -1.28 2.65
C PRO A 67 7.01 -2.34 2.22
N THR A 68 7.57 -2.19 1.02
CA THR A 68 8.57 -3.12 0.48
C THR A 68 9.89 -2.97 1.21
N LEU A 69 10.29 -1.74 1.55
CA LEU A 69 11.51 -1.49 2.32
C LEU A 69 11.45 -2.14 3.72
N HIS A 70 10.31 -2.03 4.41
CA HIS A 70 10.06 -2.75 5.66
C HIS A 70 10.24 -4.25 5.51
N ARG A 71 9.79 -4.81 4.39
CA ARG A 71 9.92 -6.24 4.13
C ARG A 71 11.34 -6.67 3.76
N VAL A 72 12.08 -5.82 3.04
CA VAL A 72 13.52 -6.02 2.78
C VAL A 72 14.30 -6.00 4.10
N LEU A 73 14.00 -5.05 4.98
CA LEU A 73 14.61 -4.98 6.32
C LEU A 73 14.36 -6.25 7.12
N TYR A 74 13.11 -6.74 7.13
CA TYR A 74 12.74 -7.98 7.80
C TYR A 74 13.61 -9.15 7.33
N HIS A 75 13.64 -9.42 6.02
CA HIS A 75 14.41 -10.53 5.45
C HIS A 75 15.92 -10.36 5.65
N TYR A 76 16.43 -9.13 5.51
CA TYR A 76 17.84 -8.86 5.74
C TYR A 76 18.23 -9.21 7.17
N ASN A 77 17.49 -8.72 8.16
CA ASN A 77 17.82 -8.99 9.57
C ASN A 77 17.60 -10.47 9.93
N GLN A 78 16.56 -11.12 9.38
CA GLN A 78 16.35 -12.57 9.56
C GLN A 78 17.56 -13.40 9.17
N HIS A 79 18.27 -13.05 8.09
CA HIS A 79 19.38 -13.84 7.56
C HIS A 79 20.77 -13.32 7.93
N TYR A 80 20.92 -12.01 8.10
CA TYR A 80 22.23 -11.34 8.10
C TYR A 80 22.48 -10.46 9.32
N GLU A 81 21.56 -10.36 10.28
CA GLU A 81 21.74 -9.53 11.49
C GLU A 81 23.02 -9.88 12.26
N SER A 82 23.44 -11.15 12.25
CA SER A 82 24.71 -11.59 12.86
C SER A 82 25.97 -10.90 12.29
N PHE A 83 25.89 -10.35 11.07
CA PHE A 83 26.95 -9.59 10.41
C PHE A 83 26.73 -8.07 10.46
N GLY A 84 25.71 -7.62 11.20
CA GLY A 84 25.30 -6.23 11.32
C GLY A 84 23.84 -6.05 10.90
N GLU A 85 23.08 -5.34 11.73
CA GLU A 85 21.69 -4.98 11.43
C GLU A 85 21.61 -4.13 10.15
N PHE A 86 20.54 -4.27 9.38
CA PHE A 86 20.30 -3.54 8.14
C PHE A 86 20.48 -2.03 8.27
N THR A 87 19.94 -1.43 9.33
CA THR A 87 20.01 0.01 9.60
C THR A 87 21.46 0.48 9.76
N TRP A 88 22.21 -0.25 10.58
CA TRP A 88 23.62 -0.01 10.85
C TRP A 88 24.49 -0.21 9.60
N ARG A 89 24.28 -1.31 8.86
CA ARG A 89 25.01 -1.60 7.62
C ARG A 89 24.71 -0.56 6.53
N CYS A 90 23.49 -0.04 6.45
CA CYS A 90 23.17 1.07 5.55
C CYS A 90 23.97 2.33 5.89
N GLU A 91 24.09 2.69 7.17
CA GLU A 91 24.87 3.85 7.60
C GLU A 91 26.37 3.68 7.34
N ASP A 92 26.91 2.48 7.60
CA ASP A 92 28.32 2.14 7.41
C ASP A 92 28.70 2.19 5.91
N GLU A 93 27.93 1.53 5.04
CA GLU A 93 28.27 1.37 3.62
C GLU A 93 27.84 2.55 2.74
N LEU A 94 26.77 3.27 3.11
CA LEU A 94 26.25 4.39 2.30
C LEU A 94 26.51 5.76 2.92
N GLY A 95 26.90 5.81 4.19
CA GLY A 95 27.03 7.04 4.97
C GLY A 95 25.70 7.58 5.50
N PRO A 96 25.75 8.42 6.55
CA PRO A 96 24.58 8.82 7.34
C PRO A 96 23.53 9.58 6.52
N ARG A 97 23.94 10.37 5.53
CA ARG A 97 23.01 11.16 4.72
C ARG A 97 22.18 10.29 3.77
N LYS A 98 22.80 9.30 3.12
CA LYS A 98 22.10 8.40 2.20
C LYS A 98 21.24 7.40 2.97
N ALA A 99 21.79 6.83 4.04
CA ALA A 99 21.05 5.94 4.93
C ALA A 99 19.84 6.65 5.54
N GLY A 100 20.01 7.87 6.06
CA GLY A 100 18.91 8.64 6.66
C GLY A 100 17.72 8.86 5.72
N LEU A 101 17.96 9.06 4.42
CA LEU A 101 16.88 9.19 3.41
C LEU A 101 16.12 7.89 3.16
N ILE A 102 16.81 6.75 3.20
CA ILE A 102 16.19 5.42 3.08
C ILE A 102 15.41 5.12 4.37
N LEU A 103 16.07 5.26 5.52
CA LEU A 103 15.49 4.94 6.82
C LEU A 103 14.32 5.86 7.19
N SER A 104 14.29 7.11 6.71
CA SER A 104 13.12 7.98 6.92
C SER A 104 11.84 7.39 6.31
N GLN A 105 11.94 6.62 5.22
CA GLN A 105 10.77 5.98 4.62
C GLN A 105 10.15 4.91 5.54
N LEU A 106 10.93 4.32 6.44
CA LEU A 106 10.40 3.35 7.41
C LEU A 106 9.41 4.01 8.40
N GLY A 107 9.48 5.34 8.57
CA GLY A 107 8.56 6.10 9.41
C GLY A 107 7.17 6.35 8.80
N ASP A 108 6.99 6.09 7.50
CA ASP A 108 5.77 6.45 6.77
C ASP A 108 4.60 5.47 7.01
N LEU A 109 4.86 4.30 7.60
CA LEU A 109 3.84 3.29 7.87
C LEU A 109 3.20 3.44 9.25
N SER A 110 1.89 3.21 9.29
CA SER A 110 1.17 3.05 10.56
C SER A 110 1.74 1.88 11.36
N SER A 111 1.72 1.98 12.69
CA SER A 111 2.16 0.91 13.60
C SER A 111 1.46 -0.43 13.35
N TRP A 112 0.17 -0.39 13.02
CA TRP A 112 -0.60 -1.59 12.65
C TRP A 112 -0.02 -2.28 11.41
N CYS A 113 0.36 -1.50 10.39
CA CYS A 113 0.92 -2.08 9.18
C CYS A 113 2.35 -2.59 9.38
N ASN A 114 3.16 -1.87 10.16
CA ASN A 114 4.48 -2.32 10.55
C ASN A 114 4.41 -3.70 11.24
N GLY A 115 3.49 -3.89 12.19
CA GLY A 115 3.29 -5.18 12.85
C GLY A 115 2.95 -6.32 11.88
N LEU A 116 2.06 -6.07 10.91
CA LEU A 116 1.69 -7.07 9.91
C LEU A 116 2.82 -7.43 8.94
N LEU A 117 3.73 -6.50 8.64
CA LEU A 117 4.86 -6.75 7.74
C LEU A 117 5.98 -7.57 8.40
N GLN A 118 5.90 -7.81 9.72
CA GLN A 118 6.82 -8.66 10.47
C GLN A 118 6.40 -10.15 10.51
N GLU A 119 5.24 -10.50 9.94
CA GLU A 119 4.78 -11.88 9.84
C GLU A 119 5.77 -12.75 9.05
N PRO A 120 5.95 -14.04 9.39
CA PRO A 120 6.99 -14.87 8.79
C PRO A 120 6.86 -15.02 7.27
N LYS A 121 5.61 -15.04 6.78
CA LYS A 121 5.32 -15.22 5.37
C LYS A 121 4.16 -14.33 4.97
N ILE A 122 4.29 -13.66 3.82
CA ILE A 122 3.23 -12.86 3.23
C ILE A 122 2.99 -13.35 1.81
N SER A 123 1.75 -13.73 1.50
CA SER A 123 1.37 -14.18 0.17
C SER A 123 0.52 -13.11 -0.53
N LEU A 124 0.91 -12.72 -1.74
CA LEU A 124 0.09 -11.81 -2.55
C LEU A 124 -1.05 -12.59 -3.22
N ARG A 125 -2.29 -12.31 -2.80
CA ARG A 125 -3.50 -12.91 -3.37
C ARG A 125 -4.34 -11.88 -4.11
N ARG A 126 -5.30 -12.35 -4.92
CA ARG A 126 -6.28 -11.50 -5.63
C ARG A 126 -7.69 -11.95 -5.30
N ALA A 127 -8.53 -11.00 -4.93
CA ALA A 127 -9.97 -11.20 -4.78
C ALA A 127 -10.69 -10.65 -6.02
N SER A 128 -11.75 -11.33 -6.44
CA SER A 128 -12.64 -10.87 -7.51
C SER A 128 -13.95 -10.42 -6.91
N LEU A 129 -14.21 -9.10 -6.96
CA LEU A 129 -15.39 -8.49 -6.39
C LEU A 129 -16.34 -8.04 -7.50
N LYS A 130 -17.59 -8.44 -7.44
CA LYS A 130 -18.63 -7.96 -8.34
C LYS A 130 -19.25 -6.68 -7.79
N TYR A 131 -19.43 -5.67 -8.64
CA TYR A 131 -20.09 -4.42 -8.29
C TYR A 131 -20.97 -3.93 -9.43
N LEU A 132 -21.95 -3.09 -9.10
CA LEU A 132 -22.87 -2.51 -10.06
C LEU A 132 -22.37 -1.13 -10.52
N GLY A 133 -22.02 -1.02 -11.79
CA GLY A 133 -21.68 0.24 -12.43
C GLY A 133 -22.91 0.82 -13.13
N CYS A 134 -23.51 1.87 -12.56
CA CYS A 134 -24.68 2.51 -13.14
C CYS A 134 -24.33 3.85 -13.81
N ARG A 135 -24.88 4.09 -14.99
CA ARG A 135 -24.79 5.36 -15.71
C ARG A 135 -26.20 5.88 -16.01
N TYR A 136 -26.35 7.20 -16.00
CA TYR A 136 -27.58 7.83 -16.45
C TYR A 136 -27.65 7.73 -17.98
N SER A 137 -28.77 7.23 -18.51
CA SER A 137 -28.98 7.12 -19.96
C SER A 137 -29.37 8.46 -20.60
N GLU A 138 -29.85 9.40 -19.79
CA GLU A 138 -30.27 10.73 -20.21
C GLU A 138 -29.26 11.78 -19.70
N ILE A 139 -28.88 12.72 -20.57
CA ILE A 139 -28.05 13.88 -20.19
C ILE A 139 -28.95 14.79 -19.34
N LYS A 140 -28.58 15.05 -18.08
CA LYS A 140 -29.29 16.05 -17.27
C LYS A 140 -29.28 17.38 -18.03
N PRO A 141 -30.44 18.04 -18.22
CA PRO A 141 -30.43 19.42 -18.70
C PRO A 141 -29.56 20.26 -17.77
N TYR A 142 -28.75 21.14 -18.35
CA TYR A 142 -27.82 21.98 -17.62
C TYR A 142 -28.59 22.87 -16.62
N GLY A 143 -28.55 22.50 -15.33
CA GLY A 143 -29.18 23.23 -14.23
C GLY A 143 -29.48 22.31 -13.04
N LEU A 144 -29.03 22.65 -11.84
CA LEU A 144 -29.43 21.97 -10.62
C LEU A 144 -30.81 22.50 -10.20
N ASP A 145 -31.87 22.06 -10.88
CA ASP A 145 -33.22 22.20 -10.35
C ASP A 145 -33.46 21.08 -9.34
N TRP A 146 -33.52 21.44 -8.05
CA TRP A 146 -33.78 20.50 -6.96
C TRP A 146 -35.16 19.83 -7.11
N SER A 147 -36.09 20.49 -7.80
CA SER A 147 -37.41 19.96 -8.17
C SER A 147 -37.30 18.71 -9.06
N GLU A 148 -36.27 18.65 -9.92
CA GLU A 148 -36.07 17.57 -10.89
C GLU A 148 -35.32 16.36 -10.30
N LEU A 149 -34.79 16.45 -9.08
CA LEU A 149 -34.14 15.31 -8.42
C LEU A 149 -35.10 14.15 -8.11
N SER A 150 -36.41 14.42 -8.01
CA SER A 150 -37.45 13.42 -7.77
C SER A 150 -37.88 12.70 -9.05
N ARG A 151 -37.44 13.16 -10.23
CA ARG A 151 -37.77 12.53 -11.50
C ARG A 151 -37.11 11.16 -11.56
N ASP A 152 -37.88 10.14 -11.92
CA ASP A 152 -37.35 8.80 -12.20
C ASP A 152 -36.40 8.87 -13.39
N LEU A 153 -35.11 9.03 -13.10
CA LEU A 153 -34.07 9.03 -14.11
C LEU A 153 -33.82 7.59 -14.54
N ARG A 154 -33.93 7.33 -15.85
CA ARG A 154 -33.52 6.05 -16.41
C ARG A 154 -32.01 5.87 -16.21
N LYS A 155 -31.66 4.71 -15.64
CA LYS A 155 -30.29 4.30 -15.37
C LYS A 155 -30.05 2.98 -16.07
N THR A 156 -28.94 2.89 -16.80
CA THR A 156 -28.42 1.63 -17.29
C THR A 156 -27.35 1.17 -16.31
N CYS A 157 -27.51 -0.04 -15.81
CA CYS A 157 -26.65 -0.63 -14.79
C CYS A 157 -26.09 -1.94 -15.30
N GLU A 158 -24.78 -2.10 -15.18
CA GLU A 158 -24.08 -3.30 -15.62
C GLU A 158 -23.30 -3.89 -14.45
N GLU A 159 -23.32 -5.23 -14.33
CA GLU A 159 -22.44 -5.92 -13.40
C GLU A 159 -21.01 -5.87 -13.93
N GLN A 160 -20.10 -5.36 -13.10
CA GLN A 160 -18.68 -5.25 -13.39
C GLN A 160 -17.90 -6.05 -12.34
N THR A 161 -16.68 -6.44 -12.69
CA THR A 161 -15.81 -7.21 -11.81
C THR A 161 -14.52 -6.45 -11.55
N LEU A 162 -14.18 -6.27 -10.28
CA LEU A 162 -12.95 -5.64 -9.82
C LEU A 162 -12.02 -6.70 -9.23
N SER A 163 -10.83 -6.82 -9.80
CA SER A 163 -9.75 -7.64 -9.24
C SER A 163 -8.94 -6.79 -8.25
N VAL A 164 -9.01 -7.12 -6.96
CA VAL A 164 -8.29 -6.41 -5.89
C VAL A 164 -7.16 -7.28 -5.35
N PRO A 165 -5.88 -6.87 -5.49
CA PRO A 165 -4.79 -7.57 -4.83
C PRO A 165 -4.80 -7.26 -3.32
N TYR A 166 -4.47 -8.26 -2.50
CA TYR A 166 -4.37 -8.11 -1.05
C TYR A 166 -3.25 -9.00 -0.49
N ASN A 167 -2.67 -8.57 0.63
CA ASN A 167 -1.72 -9.38 1.38
C ASN A 167 -2.47 -10.40 2.22
N ASP A 168 -2.08 -11.65 2.10
CA ASP A 168 -2.46 -12.73 2.99
C ASP A 168 -1.30 -13.00 3.95
N TYR A 169 -1.54 -12.72 5.23
CA TYR A 169 -0.57 -12.83 6.32
C TYR A 169 -0.61 -14.20 7.01
N GLY A 170 -1.40 -15.15 6.48
CA GLY A 170 -1.64 -16.45 7.11
C GLY A 170 -0.40 -17.34 7.20
N ASP A 171 -0.12 -17.79 8.42
CA ASP A 171 0.73 -18.93 8.72
C ASP A 171 -0.06 -20.20 8.39
N SER A 172 0.13 -20.79 7.20
CA SER A 172 -0.38 -22.14 6.95
C SER A 172 0.50 -23.14 7.69
N LYS A 173 0.44 -23.12 9.03
CA LYS A 173 0.58 -24.35 9.79
C LYS A 173 -0.75 -25.08 9.65
N ASP A 174 -0.88 -25.81 8.55
CA ASP A 174 -1.72 -26.99 8.53
C ASP A 174 -1.17 -27.92 9.64
N ILE A 175 -1.85 -27.93 10.79
CA ILE A 175 -1.72 -28.97 11.83
C ILE A 175 -2.90 -29.91 11.66
#